data_AF-A0A7C5PLL5-F1
#
_entry.id   AF-A0A7C5PLL5-F1
#
_cell.length_a   1.000
_cell.length_b   1.000
_cell.length_c   1.000
_cell.angle_alpha   90.00
_cell.angle_beta   90.00
_cell.angle_gamma   90.00
#
_symmetry.space_group_name_H-M   'P 1'
#
loop_
_entity.id
_entity.type
_entity.pdbx_description
1 polymer ?
#
loop_
_entity_poly.entity_id
_entity_poly.type
_entity_poly.pdbx_seq_one_letter_code
_entity_poly.pdbx_strand_id
1 'polypeptide(L)' 'MKSQIEMALKMEFNPVAVIWSDKLPENAMRFKEGRWGCVMWLFANAAKGKTAAFDRKTYGCWGGGVGLGFGN' A
#
# COMPACT_ATOMS: atom_id res chain seq x y z
N MET A 1 -14.45 -19.22 -9.77
CA MET A 1 -15.10 -19.30 -8.45
C MET A 1 -15.24 -17.88 -7.92
N LYS A 2 -16.44 -17.45 -7.51
CA LYS A 2 -16.63 -16.13 -6.87
C LYS A 2 -16.58 -16.29 -5.35
N SER A 3 -15.88 -15.40 -4.65
CA SER A 3 -15.67 -15.50 -3.19
C SER A 3 -16.94 -15.12 -2.42
N GLN A 4 -17.25 -15.79 -1.30
CA GLN A 4 -18.37 -15.36 -0.43
C GLN A 4 -18.16 -13.94 0.13
N ILE A 5 -16.90 -13.57 0.37
CA ILE A 5 -16.50 -12.23 0.83
C ILE A 5 -16.80 -11.19 -0.26
N GLU A 6 -16.48 -11.50 -1.52
CA GLU A 6 -16.78 -10.63 -2.67
C GLU A 6 -18.28 -10.34 -2.78
N MET A 7 -19.10 -11.39 -2.70
CA MET A 7 -20.56 -11.25 -2.80
C MET A 7 -21.18 -10.46 -1.64
N ALA A 8 -20.65 -10.64 -0.43
CA ALA A 8 -21.15 -9.94 0.76
C ALA A 8 -20.74 -8.46 0.77
N LEU A 9 -19.48 -8.16 0.42
CA LEU A 9 -18.94 -6.81 0.53
C LEU A 9 -19.28 -5.92 -0.67
N LYS A 10 -19.61 -6.50 -1.84
CA LYS A 10 -19.93 -5.76 -3.08
C LYS A 10 -18.92 -4.65 -3.40
N MET A 11 -17.63 -4.94 -3.17
CA MET A 11 -16.58 -3.94 -3.30
C MET A 11 -16.36 -3.56 -4.77
N GLU A 12 -16.20 -2.27 -5.03
CA GLU A 12 -15.81 -1.75 -6.35
C GLU A 12 -14.38 -2.20 -6.73
N PHE A 13 -13.51 -2.34 -5.74
CA PHE A 13 -12.11 -2.72 -5.92
C PHE A 13 -11.83 -4.09 -5.30
N ASN A 14 -10.85 -4.79 -5.87
CA ASN A 14 -10.28 -5.97 -5.24
C ASN A 14 -9.61 -5.57 -3.91
N PRO A 15 -9.65 -6.45 -2.89
CA PRO A 15 -8.98 -6.18 -1.63
C PRO A 15 -7.47 -6.02 -1.85
N VAL A 16 -6.89 -5.02 -1.18
CA VAL A 16 -5.46 -4.76 -1.18
C VAL A 16 -4.85 -5.38 0.08
N ALA A 17 -3.86 -6.24 -0.11
CA ALA A 17 -3.07 -6.79 0.99
C ALA A 17 -1.73 -6.04 1.10
N VAL A 18 -1.28 -5.82 2.33
CA VAL A 18 0.09 -5.39 2.64
C VAL A 18 0.84 -6.58 3.21
N ILE A 19 2.00 -6.86 2.64
CA ILE A 19 2.88 -7.95 3.08
C ILE A 19 4.25 -7.38 3.45
N TRP A 20 4.87 -7.98 4.46
CA TRP A 20 6.25 -7.70 4.83
C TRP A 20 7.20 -8.55 3.97
N SER A 21 8.26 -7.92 3.48
CA SER A 21 9.27 -8.55 2.64
C SER A 21 10.59 -7.80 2.79
N ASP A 22 11.71 -8.52 2.78
CA ASP A 22 13.06 -7.93 2.71
C ASP A 22 13.44 -7.50 1.29
N LYS A 23 12.62 -7.84 0.30
CA LYS A 23 12.82 -7.51 -1.12
C LYS A 23 11.80 -6.49 -1.59
N LEU A 24 12.31 -5.42 -2.20
CA LEU A 24 11.52 -4.43 -2.92
C LEU A 24 11.15 -4.98 -4.30
N PRO A 25 9.87 -5.00 -4.70
CA PRO A 25 9.49 -5.42 -6.05
C PRO A 25 10.06 -4.47 -7.11
N GLU A 26 10.45 -5.03 -8.26
CA GLU A 26 10.84 -4.23 -9.41
C GLU A 26 9.67 -3.37 -9.90
N ASN A 27 9.96 -2.12 -10.29
CA ASN A 27 8.98 -1.14 -10.76
C ASN A 27 7.87 -0.79 -9.76
N ALA A 28 8.06 -1.08 -8.47
CA ALA A 28 7.12 -0.67 -7.43
C ALA A 28 7.00 0.86 -7.35
N MET A 29 5.77 1.35 -7.35
CA MET A 29 5.49 2.75 -7.13
C MET A 29 5.75 3.10 -5.65
N ARG A 30 6.54 4.15 -5.43
CA ARG A 30 6.95 4.60 -4.10
C ARG A 30 7.13 6.11 -4.08
N PHE A 31 7.10 6.70 -2.89
CA PHE A 31 7.56 8.07 -2.74
C PHE A 31 9.07 8.14 -2.91
N LYS A 32 9.56 9.33 -3.28
CA LYS A 32 10.99 9.64 -3.14
C LYS A 32 11.27 9.95 -1.67
N GLU A 33 12.47 9.64 -1.20
CA GLU A 33 12.90 9.99 0.15
C GLU A 33 12.74 11.50 0.41
N GLY A 34 12.28 11.85 1.61
CA GLY A 34 12.00 13.23 2.00
C GLY A 34 10.75 13.86 1.36
N ARG A 35 10.00 13.14 0.53
CA ARG A 35 8.72 13.63 -0.01
C ARG A 35 7.57 13.25 0.88
N TRP A 36 6.77 14.24 1.24
CA TRP A 36 5.53 14.04 1.98
C TRP A 36 4.42 13.54 1.07
N GLY A 37 3.63 12.58 1.56
CA GLY A 37 2.49 12.04 0.84
C GLY A 37 1.70 11.06 1.71
N CYS A 38 0.39 10.98 1.48
CA CYS A 38 -0.47 10.04 2.19
C CYS A 38 -0.29 8.62 1.64
N VAL A 39 -0.09 7.65 2.53
CA VAL A 39 0.01 6.21 2.17
C VAL A 39 -1.21 5.73 1.39
N MET A 40 -2.39 6.31 1.62
CA MET A 40 -3.61 5.98 0.88
C MET A 40 -3.49 6.22 -0.64
N TRP A 41 -2.63 7.13 -1.09
CA TRP A 41 -2.37 7.33 -2.52
C TRP A 41 -1.72 6.09 -3.16
N LEU A 42 -0.81 5.43 -2.43
CA LEU A 42 -0.19 4.17 -2.86
C LEU A 42 -1.20 3.01 -2.81
N PHE A 43 -2.03 2.91 -1.76
CA PHE A 43 -3.12 1.92 -1.69
C PHE A 43 -4.13 2.06 -2.82
N ALA A 44 -4.56 3.29 -3.15
CA ALA A 44 -5.51 3.52 -4.24
C ALA A 44 -4.96 3.07 -5.60
N ASN A 45 -3.65 3.20 -5.82
CA ASN A 45 -3.02 2.67 -7.02
C ASN A 45 -2.84 1.15 -6.97
N ALA A 46 -2.62 0.57 -5.79
CA ALA A 46 -2.60 -0.88 -5.61
C ALA A 46 -3.96 -1.52 -5.89
N ALA A 47 -5.03 -0.91 -5.42
CA ALA A 47 -6.41 -1.30 -5.74
C ALA A 47 -6.70 -1.26 -7.26
N LYS A 48 -5.99 -0.40 -7.99
CA LYS A 48 -6.05 -0.26 -9.46
C LYS A 48 -5.05 -1.16 -10.20
N GLY A 49 -4.44 -2.12 -9.52
CA GLY A 49 -3.58 -3.15 -10.12
C GLY A 49 -2.11 -2.77 -10.26
N LYS A 50 -1.66 -1.63 -9.71
CA LYS A 50 -0.23 -1.31 -9.68
C LYS A 50 0.45 -1.95 -8.47
N THR A 51 1.72 -2.31 -8.59
CA THR A 51 2.53 -2.65 -7.42
C THR A 51 3.00 -1.38 -6.73
N ALA A 52 2.75 -1.25 -5.44
CA ALA A 52 3.24 -0.16 -4.61
C ALA A 52 4.06 -0.72 -3.45
N ALA A 53 5.04 0.06 -2.99
CA ALA A 53 5.89 -0.33 -1.87
C ALA A 53 6.22 0.86 -0.98
N PHE A 54 6.49 0.56 0.28
CA PHE A 54 6.84 1.50 1.33
C PHE A 54 8.05 0.95 2.07
N ASP A 55 8.93 1.82 2.53
CA ASP A 55 10.02 1.47 3.45
C ASP A 55 10.22 2.56 4.51
N ARG A 56 11.14 2.33 5.44
CA ARG A 56 11.46 3.26 6.55
C ARG A 56 11.90 4.65 6.09
N LYS A 57 12.29 4.83 4.83
CA LYS A 57 12.75 6.10 4.25
C LYS A 57 11.74 6.73 3.29
N THR A 58 10.80 5.95 2.76
CA THR A 58 9.90 6.37 1.67
C THR A 58 8.42 6.15 1.96
N TYR A 59 8.02 6.02 3.23
CA TYR A 59 6.61 5.88 3.63
C TYR A 59 5.75 7.15 3.42
N GLY A 60 6.35 8.29 3.12
CA GLY A 60 5.65 9.55 2.85
C GLY A 60 5.44 10.40 4.11
N CYS A 61 4.27 10.32 4.73
CA CYS A 61 3.93 11.08 5.94
C CYS A 61 4.13 10.27 7.23
N TRP A 62 4.47 10.93 8.34
CA TRP A 62 4.73 10.28 9.63
C TRP A 62 3.58 9.39 10.13
N GLY A 63 2.33 9.89 10.05
CA GLY A 63 1.15 9.08 10.38
C GLY A 63 1.01 7.82 9.52
N GLY A 64 1.43 7.90 8.25
CA GLY A 64 1.51 6.74 7.37
C GLY A 64 2.59 5.75 7.80
N GLY A 65 3.77 6.23 8.19
CA GLY A 65 4.85 5.40 8.74
C GLY A 65 4.42 4.64 10.00
N VAL A 66 3.74 5.32 10.92
CA VAL A 66 3.18 4.70 12.13
C VAL A 66 2.10 3.67 11.78
N GLY A 67 1.15 4.03 10.90
CA GLY A 67 0.08 3.11 10.45
C GLY A 67 0.59 1.87 9.69
N LEU A 68 1.74 1.98 9.05
CA LEU A 68 2.44 0.85 8.40
C LEU A 68 3.32 0.05 9.37
N GLY A 69 3.40 0.43 10.65
CA GLY A 69 4.17 -0.31 11.66
C GLY A 69 5.68 -0.06 11.62
N PHE A 70 6.16 1.03 10.99
CA PHE A 70 7.59 1.38 11.03
C PHE A 70 8.03 2.00 12.35
N GLY A 71 7.09 2.42 13.20
CA GLY A 71 7.35 3.07 14.48
C GLY A 71 7.45 4.59 14.38
N ASN A 72 7.89 5.22 15.48
CA ASN A 72 8.24 6.64 15.58
C ASN A 72 9.76 6.77 15.66
#